data_AF-A0A973NUD3-F1
#
_entry.id   AF-A0A973NUD3-F1
#
_cell.length_a   1.000
_cell.length_b   1.000
_cell.length_c   1.000
_cell.angle_alpha   90.00
_cell.angle_beta   90.00
_cell.angle_gamma   90.00
#
_symmetry.space_group_name_H-M   'P 1'
#
loop_
_entity.id
_entity.type
_entity.pdbx_description
1 polymer ?
#
loop_
_entity_poly.entity_id
_entity_poly.type
_entity_poly.pdbx_seq_one_letter_code
_entity_poly.pdbx_strand_id
1 'polypeptide(L)'
;MTCRHLRSPTDLRRFATLVAHRAGRDFSDEAAWRETHSYFRWTSRDAATRRDGFTAQQIFGAISPPRELLTRAVLNPAVLRRLCRLGFDRYLGAQFARTARATPVITAAGLPVDAPTAPDLLTAGMWLADYWLTATRAGLALHPMSILTQHEDLRAELQQRFGLPGRTFFVARLGYPAAEAAATLRHPASTLAL
;
A
#
# COMPACT_ATOMS: atom_id res chain seq x y z
N MET A 1 -13.67 -1.36 -17.19
CA MET A 1 -13.14 -1.13 -15.83
C MET A 1 -14.18 -0.49 -14.96
N THR A 2 -14.10 -0.73 -13.65
CA THR A 2 -14.90 -0.02 -12.64
C THR A 2 -13.97 0.81 -11.76
N CYS A 3 -14.40 2.01 -11.39
CA CYS A 3 -13.69 2.88 -10.46
C CYS A 3 -14.70 3.54 -9.55
N ARG A 4 -14.54 3.38 -8.25
CA ARG A 4 -15.41 3.96 -7.22
C ARG A 4 -14.60 4.83 -6.28
N HIS A 5 -15.12 6.04 -6.03
CA HIS A 5 -14.58 6.97 -5.05
C HIS A 5 -15.43 6.95 -3.78
N LEU A 6 -14.87 6.44 -2.69
CA LEU A 6 -15.46 6.55 -1.36
C LEU A 6 -15.11 7.94 -0.81
N ARG A 7 -16.13 8.79 -0.71
CA ARG A 7 -15.98 10.21 -0.32
C ARG A 7 -16.80 10.59 0.90
N SER A 8 -17.85 9.82 1.21
CA SER A 8 -18.72 10.13 2.33
C SER A 8 -17.99 9.85 3.66
N PRO A 9 -18.21 10.67 4.71
CA PRO A 9 -17.63 10.42 6.02
C PRO A 9 -17.97 9.01 6.56
N THR A 10 -19.16 8.51 6.23
CA THR A 10 -19.59 7.16 6.61
C THR A 10 -18.76 6.09 5.91
N ASP A 11 -18.54 6.20 4.60
CA ASP A 11 -17.72 5.23 3.87
C ASP A 11 -16.27 5.25 4.33
N LEU A 12 -15.69 6.45 4.53
CA LEU A 12 -14.32 6.61 5.01
C LEU A 12 -14.13 5.99 6.42
N ARG A 13 -15.10 6.20 7.33
CA ARG A 13 -15.09 5.54 8.64
C ARG A 13 -15.20 4.03 8.52
N ARG A 14 -16.13 3.52 7.71
CA ARG A 14 -16.30 2.08 7.47
C ARG A 14 -15.03 1.47 6.89
N PHE A 15 -14.37 2.16 5.97
CA PHE A 15 -13.14 1.70 5.32
C PHE A 15 -12.00 1.68 6.32
N ALA A 16 -11.83 2.74 7.11
CA ALA A 16 -10.83 2.76 8.17
C ALA A 16 -11.05 1.67 9.23
N THR A 17 -12.29 1.36 9.59
CA THR A 17 -12.59 0.24 10.50
C THR A 17 -12.18 -1.11 9.89
N LEU A 18 -12.47 -1.34 8.60
CA LEU A 18 -11.99 -2.53 7.89
C LEU A 18 -10.46 -2.63 7.94
N VAL A 19 -9.77 -1.54 7.60
CA VAL A 19 -8.30 -1.45 7.66
C VAL A 19 -7.78 -1.73 9.07
N ALA A 20 -8.38 -1.15 10.12
CA ALA A 20 -7.93 -1.33 11.50
C ALA A 20 -7.94 -2.81 11.93
N HIS A 21 -8.93 -3.56 11.48
CA HIS A 21 -9.09 -4.97 11.83
C HIS A 21 -8.26 -5.93 10.96
N ARG A 22 -7.99 -5.56 9.71
CA ARG A 22 -7.43 -6.50 8.72
C ARG A 22 -6.00 -6.19 8.33
N ALA A 23 -5.57 -4.93 8.41
CA ALA A 23 -4.23 -4.53 7.96
C ALA A 23 -3.08 -5.04 8.84
N GLY A 24 -3.38 -5.59 10.03
CA GLY A 24 -2.37 -6.28 10.84
C GLY A 24 -1.85 -7.58 10.21
N ARG A 25 -2.61 -8.17 9.27
CA ARG A 25 -2.36 -9.52 8.75
C ARG A 25 -0.97 -9.69 8.15
N ASP A 26 -0.56 -8.81 7.23
CA ASP A 26 0.74 -8.93 6.56
C ASP A 26 1.92 -8.80 7.54
N PHE A 27 1.75 -8.04 8.62
CA PHE A 27 2.79 -7.91 9.65
C PHE A 27 2.92 -9.17 10.52
N SER A 28 1.83 -9.92 10.66
CA SER A 28 1.79 -11.16 11.42
C SER A 28 2.21 -12.40 10.61
N ASP A 29 2.13 -12.33 9.28
CA ASP A 29 2.59 -13.38 8.38
C ASP A 29 4.11 -13.27 8.15
N GLU A 30 4.85 -14.30 8.58
CA GLU A 30 6.31 -14.30 8.49
C GLU A 30 6.83 -14.27 7.07
N ALA A 31 6.19 -14.99 6.14
CA ALA A 31 6.65 -15.05 4.75
C ALA A 31 6.40 -13.72 4.06
N ALA A 32 5.18 -13.17 4.19
CA ALA A 32 4.82 -11.89 3.61
C ALA A 32 5.66 -10.73 4.19
N TRP A 33 5.87 -10.73 5.51
CA TRP A 33 6.67 -9.68 6.14
C TRP A 33 8.16 -9.79 5.79
N ARG A 34 8.71 -11.01 5.70
CA ARG A 34 10.11 -11.20 5.27
C ARG A 34 10.33 -10.68 3.86
N GLU A 35 9.41 -10.96 2.94
CA GLU A 35 9.45 -10.42 1.57
C GLU A 35 9.36 -8.88 1.59
N THR A 36 8.35 -8.32 2.27
CA THR A 36 8.18 -6.86 2.38
C THR A 36 9.41 -6.17 2.96
N HIS A 37 9.95 -6.71 4.05
CA HIS A 37 11.17 -6.19 4.69
C HIS A 37 12.40 -6.31 3.78
N SER A 38 12.45 -7.29 2.88
CA SER A 38 13.56 -7.44 1.92
C SER A 38 13.63 -6.28 0.91
N TYR A 39 12.56 -5.49 0.77
CA TYR A 39 12.51 -4.27 -0.03
C TYR A 39 12.79 -2.97 0.75
N PHE A 40 13.11 -3.06 2.04
CA PHE A 40 13.57 -1.90 2.82
C PHE A 40 15.05 -1.66 2.58
N ARG A 41 15.39 -0.44 2.17
CA ARG A 41 16.74 0.03 1.92
C ARG A 41 17.16 0.91 3.09
N TRP A 42 17.68 0.29 4.15
CA TRP A 42 18.06 0.97 5.39
C TRP A 42 19.27 1.90 5.27
N THR A 43 20.00 1.85 4.16
CA THR A 43 21.15 2.74 3.93
C THR A 43 21.14 3.26 2.51
N SER A 44 21.69 4.47 2.32
CA SER A 44 21.86 5.07 0.99
C SER A 44 22.73 4.21 0.07
N ARG A 45 23.72 3.49 0.62
CA ARG A 45 24.57 2.55 -0.14
C ARG A 45 23.75 1.36 -0.66
N ASP A 46 22.91 0.78 0.19
CA ASP A 46 22.05 -0.34 -0.19
C ASP A 46 21.02 0.10 -1.26
N ALA A 47 20.39 1.27 -1.07
CA ALA A 47 19.50 1.87 -2.06
C ALA A 47 20.20 2.11 -3.41
N ALA A 48 21.42 2.66 -3.40
CA ALA A 48 22.19 2.94 -4.61
C ALA A 48 22.64 1.66 -5.34
N THR A 49 22.92 0.58 -4.59
CA THR A 49 23.36 -0.69 -5.15
C THR A 49 22.19 -1.46 -5.76
N ARG A 50 21.08 -1.58 -5.02
CA ARG A 50 19.92 -2.38 -5.45
C ARG A 50 19.02 -1.64 -6.43
N ARG A 51 18.91 -0.31 -6.30
CA ARG A 51 18.11 0.58 -7.18
C ARG A 51 16.62 0.20 -7.30
N ASP A 52 16.11 -0.47 -6.28
CA ASP A 52 14.72 -0.89 -6.07
C ASP A 52 14.30 -0.64 -4.61
N GLY A 53 13.08 -1.03 -4.26
CA GLY A 53 12.56 -0.91 -2.90
C GLY A 53 12.40 0.55 -2.44
N PHE A 54 12.35 0.73 -1.12
CA PHE A 54 12.11 2.03 -0.49
C PHE A 54 13.06 2.27 0.68
N THR A 55 13.54 3.51 0.83
CA THR A 55 14.30 3.93 2.01
C THR A 55 13.39 4.19 3.20
N ALA A 56 13.95 4.19 4.41
CA ALA A 56 13.18 4.52 5.62
C ALA A 56 12.50 5.89 5.53
N GLN A 57 13.17 6.88 4.94
CA GLN A 57 12.61 8.21 4.73
C GLN A 57 11.43 8.22 3.75
N GLN A 58 11.45 7.37 2.73
CA GLN A 58 10.34 7.27 1.76
C GLN A 58 9.10 6.61 2.36
N ILE A 59 9.28 5.69 3.31
CA ILE A 59 8.16 4.99 3.97
C ILE A 59 7.62 5.80 5.16
N PHE A 60 8.50 6.33 6.00
CA PHE A 60 8.15 6.93 7.29
C PHE A 60 8.23 8.46 7.30
N GLY A 61 8.70 9.09 6.22
CA GLY A 61 9.00 10.51 6.17
C GLY A 61 10.30 10.85 6.91
N ALA A 62 10.51 12.13 7.20
CA ALA A 62 11.68 12.56 7.97
C ALA A 62 11.64 11.95 9.38
N ILE A 63 12.62 11.10 9.69
CA ILE A 63 12.80 10.47 11.00
C ILE A 63 14.19 10.80 11.52
N SER A 64 14.31 11.00 12.84
CA SER A 64 15.61 11.22 13.47
C SER A 64 16.44 9.92 13.48
N PRO A 65 17.78 9.99 13.47
CA PRO A 65 18.62 8.78 13.43
C PRO A 65 18.35 7.77 14.57
N PRO A 66 18.11 8.19 15.83
CA PRO A 66 17.75 7.24 16.89
C PRO A 66 16.41 6.54 16.63
N ARG A 67 15.44 7.28 16.06
CA ARG A 67 14.13 6.73 15.71
C ARG A 67 14.24 5.76 14.54
N GLU A 68 15.07 6.05 13.55
CA GLU A 68 15.37 5.15 12.44
C GLU A 68 15.96 3.83 12.93
N LEU A 69 16.92 3.87 13.86
CA LEU A 69 17.50 2.66 14.44
C LEU A 69 16.46 1.83 15.18
N LEU A 70 15.61 2.48 15.99
CA LEU A 70 14.52 1.81 16.68
C LEU A 70 13.52 1.19 15.70
N THR A 71 13.11 1.94 14.66
CA THR A 71 12.20 1.45 13.62
C THR A 71 12.81 0.24 12.91
N ARG A 72 14.10 0.29 12.56
CA ARG A 72 14.81 -0.85 11.96
C ARG A 72 14.82 -2.07 12.87
N ALA A 73 15.04 -1.88 14.17
CA ALA A 73 15.04 -2.98 15.13
C ALA A 73 13.64 -3.60 15.29
N VAL A 74 12.61 -2.77 15.45
CA VAL A 74 11.21 -3.22 15.63
C VAL A 74 10.69 -3.93 14.39
N LEU A 75 11.03 -3.43 13.20
CA LEU A 75 10.56 -3.97 11.91
C LEU A 75 11.37 -5.17 11.42
N ASN A 76 12.43 -5.57 12.13
CA ASN A 76 13.13 -6.80 11.84
C ASN A 76 12.16 -8.00 11.90
N PRO A 77 12.14 -8.92 10.91
CA PRO A 77 11.14 -9.98 10.86
C PRO A 77 11.07 -10.86 12.11
N ALA A 78 12.22 -11.18 12.72
CA ALA A 78 12.25 -12.01 13.92
C ALA A 78 11.68 -11.27 15.15
N VAL A 79 11.94 -9.96 15.25
CA VAL A 79 11.45 -9.10 16.33
C VAL A 79 9.96 -8.85 16.15
N LEU A 80 9.54 -8.42 14.96
CA LEU A 80 8.16 -8.09 14.67
C LEU A 80 7.24 -9.28 14.92
N ARG A 81 7.63 -10.49 14.48
CA ARG A 81 6.88 -11.72 14.74
C ARG A 81 6.61 -11.95 16.22
N ARG A 82 7.60 -11.67 17.09
CA ARG A 82 7.43 -11.82 18.56
C ARG A 82 6.47 -10.76 19.09
N LEU A 83 6.58 -9.51 18.62
CA LEU A 83 5.69 -8.43 19.01
C LEU A 83 4.24 -8.68 18.54
N CYS A 84 4.04 -9.23 17.35
CA CYS A 84 2.71 -9.56 16.82
C CYS A 84 2.02 -10.65 17.66
N ARG A 85 2.77 -11.59 18.28
CA ARG A 85 2.19 -12.53 19.26
C ARG A 85 1.61 -11.82 20.50
N LEU A 86 2.07 -10.59 20.78
CA LEU A 86 1.56 -9.73 21.85
C LEU A 86 0.53 -8.71 21.35
N GLY A 87 0.06 -8.82 20.10
CA GLY A 87 -0.97 -7.94 19.53
C GLY A 87 -0.45 -6.67 18.85
N PHE A 88 0.87 -6.57 18.58
CA PHE A 88 1.45 -5.41 17.90
C PHE A 88 0.97 -5.23 16.45
N ASP A 89 0.56 -6.31 15.79
CA ASP A 89 -0.14 -6.29 14.50
C ASP A 89 -1.42 -5.44 14.53
N ARG A 90 -2.19 -5.51 15.62
CA ARG A 90 -3.41 -4.70 15.81
C ARG A 90 -3.06 -3.23 15.98
N TYR A 91 -1.97 -2.94 16.69
CA TYR A 91 -1.45 -1.58 16.80
C TYR A 91 -1.04 -1.01 15.43
N LEU A 92 -0.30 -1.79 14.63
CA LEU A 92 0.10 -1.39 13.27
C LEU A 92 -1.11 -1.21 12.35
N GLY A 93 -2.09 -2.11 12.41
CA GLY A 93 -3.36 -1.99 11.68
C GLY A 93 -4.11 -0.71 12.07
N ALA A 94 -4.16 -0.38 13.36
CA ALA A 94 -4.76 0.87 13.84
C ALA A 94 -4.01 2.13 13.36
N GLN A 95 -2.67 2.10 13.30
CA GLN A 95 -1.89 3.20 12.71
C GLN A 95 -2.19 3.36 11.22
N PHE A 96 -2.26 2.26 10.47
CA PHE A 96 -2.61 2.31 9.05
C PHE A 96 -4.04 2.84 8.85
N ALA A 97 -4.99 2.44 9.70
CA ALA A 97 -6.35 2.96 9.68
C ALA A 97 -6.44 4.47 9.95
N ARG A 98 -5.59 5.03 10.81
CA ARG A 98 -5.53 6.49 11.03
C ARG A 98 -5.22 7.23 9.73
N THR A 99 -4.30 6.69 8.91
CA THR A 99 -3.98 7.30 7.61
C THR A 99 -5.16 7.24 6.64
N ALA A 100 -5.95 6.17 6.68
CA ALA A 100 -7.17 6.03 5.89
C ALA A 100 -8.27 7.01 6.34
N ARG A 101 -8.46 7.21 7.66
CA ARG A 101 -9.44 8.17 8.20
C ARG A 101 -9.14 9.61 7.80
N ALA A 102 -7.86 9.97 7.76
CA ALA A 102 -7.42 11.32 7.42
C ALA A 102 -7.42 11.60 5.90
N THR A 103 -7.86 10.63 5.08
CA THR A 103 -7.85 10.77 3.62
C THR A 103 -9.19 11.34 3.13
N PRO A 104 -9.18 12.30 2.19
CA PRO A 104 -10.43 12.85 1.64
C PRO A 104 -11.16 11.88 0.72
N VAL A 105 -10.43 11.04 -0.03
CA VAL A 105 -11.01 10.05 -0.96
C VAL A 105 -10.27 8.73 -0.91
N ILE A 106 -11.00 7.62 -0.83
CA ILE A 106 -10.46 6.30 -1.15
C ILE A 106 -10.93 5.91 -2.55
N THR A 107 -9.99 5.64 -3.45
CA THR A 107 -10.25 5.05 -4.77
C THR A 107 -10.19 3.53 -4.66
N ALA A 108 -11.19 2.86 -5.21
CA ALA A 108 -11.14 1.42 -5.49
C ALA A 108 -11.41 1.19 -6.98
N ALA A 109 -10.52 0.46 -7.65
CA ALA A 109 -10.66 0.10 -9.05
C ALA A 109 -10.73 -1.42 -9.22
N GLY A 110 -11.57 -1.84 -10.16
CA GLY A 110 -11.89 -3.23 -10.39
C GLY A 110 -12.08 -3.60 -11.86
N LEU A 111 -11.99 -4.90 -12.09
CA LEU A 111 -12.34 -5.58 -13.33
C LEU A 111 -13.79 -6.07 -13.21
N PRO A 112 -14.61 -6.01 -14.27
CA PRO A 112 -16.00 -6.48 -14.24
C PRO A 112 -16.12 -8.01 -14.25
N VAL A 113 -15.00 -8.74 -14.09
CA VAL A 113 -14.91 -10.19 -14.06
C VAL A 113 -14.28 -10.64 -12.74
N ASP A 114 -14.69 -11.80 -12.23
CA ASP A 114 -14.21 -12.31 -10.95
C ASP A 114 -12.84 -13.01 -11.04
N ALA A 115 -12.57 -13.65 -12.19
CA ALA A 115 -11.34 -14.37 -12.49
C ALA A 115 -10.68 -13.80 -13.75
N PRO A 116 -9.91 -12.70 -13.63
CA PRO A 116 -9.30 -12.06 -14.79
C PRO A 116 -8.16 -12.90 -15.36
N THR A 117 -8.03 -12.85 -16.67
CA THR A 117 -6.90 -13.41 -17.42
C THR A 117 -5.69 -12.46 -17.39
N ALA A 118 -4.53 -12.92 -17.85
CA ALA A 118 -3.35 -12.05 -17.95
C ALA A 118 -3.57 -10.82 -18.87
N PRO A 119 -4.22 -10.93 -20.05
CA PRO A 119 -4.61 -9.76 -20.85
C PRO A 119 -5.53 -8.77 -20.12
N ASP A 120 -6.46 -9.26 -19.29
CA ASP A 120 -7.33 -8.40 -18.48
C ASP A 120 -6.51 -7.59 -17.47
N LEU A 121 -5.54 -8.24 -16.80
CA LEU A 121 -4.64 -7.60 -15.85
C LEU A 121 -3.72 -6.58 -16.53
N LEU A 122 -3.22 -6.87 -17.73
CA LEU A 122 -2.43 -5.92 -18.51
C LEU A 122 -3.24 -4.67 -18.85
N THR A 123 -4.48 -4.86 -19.32
CA THR A 123 -5.41 -3.77 -19.62
C THR A 123 -5.73 -2.95 -18.36
N ALA A 124 -5.91 -3.62 -17.20
CA ALA A 124 -6.09 -2.95 -15.92
C ALA A 124 -4.87 -2.12 -15.51
N GLY A 125 -3.65 -2.63 -15.77
CA GLY A 125 -2.40 -1.91 -15.54
C GLY A 125 -2.26 -0.65 -16.39
N MET A 126 -2.58 -0.74 -17.69
CA MET A 126 -2.60 0.42 -18.59
C MET A 126 -3.59 1.48 -18.11
N TRP A 127 -4.83 1.06 -17.79
CA TRP A 127 -5.84 1.96 -17.25
C TRP A 127 -5.39 2.62 -15.94
N LEU A 128 -4.74 1.86 -15.05
CA LEU A 128 -4.24 2.39 -13.78
C LEU A 128 -3.15 3.43 -14.00
N ALA A 129 -2.23 3.20 -14.96
CA ALA A 129 -1.20 4.17 -15.31
C ALA A 129 -1.81 5.48 -15.82
N ASP A 130 -2.79 5.41 -16.73
CA ASP A 130 -3.49 6.58 -17.26
C ASP A 130 -4.25 7.34 -16.16
N TYR A 131 -4.94 6.61 -15.29
CA TYR A 131 -5.65 7.18 -14.15
C TYR A 131 -4.67 7.91 -13.21
N TRP A 132 -3.55 7.28 -12.88
CA TRP A 132 -2.54 7.86 -12.00
C TRP A 132 -1.92 9.12 -12.59
N LEU A 133 -1.49 9.07 -13.86
CA LEU A 133 -0.91 10.23 -14.55
C LEU A 133 -1.90 11.39 -14.66
N THR A 134 -3.18 11.08 -14.89
CA THR A 134 -4.25 12.10 -14.95
C THR A 134 -4.47 12.74 -13.58
N ALA A 135 -4.51 11.95 -12.50
CA ALA A 135 -4.61 12.47 -11.13
C ALA A 135 -3.40 13.35 -10.79
N THR A 136 -2.18 12.92 -11.12
CA THR A 136 -0.96 13.70 -10.89
C THR A 136 -0.95 15.02 -11.68
N ARG A 137 -1.39 15.02 -12.94
CA ARG A 137 -1.56 16.24 -13.73
C ARG A 137 -2.56 17.22 -13.11
N ALA A 138 -3.54 16.72 -12.37
CA ALA A 138 -4.50 17.53 -11.61
C ALA A 138 -3.99 17.94 -10.21
N GLY A 139 -2.72 17.69 -9.88
CA GLY A 139 -2.12 18.02 -8.59
C GLY A 139 -2.46 17.04 -7.46
N LEU A 140 -3.04 15.87 -7.78
CA LEU A 140 -3.39 14.84 -6.80
C LEU A 140 -2.30 13.77 -6.68
N ALA A 141 -2.20 13.17 -5.51
CA ALA A 141 -1.33 12.04 -5.22
C ALA A 141 -2.16 10.79 -4.89
N LEU A 142 -1.66 9.63 -5.31
CA LEU A 142 -2.17 8.32 -4.90
C LEU A 142 -1.19 7.64 -3.95
N HIS A 143 -1.73 7.03 -2.90
CA HIS A 143 -0.97 6.15 -2.01
C HIS A 143 -1.66 4.78 -1.92
N PRO A 144 -1.13 3.75 -2.63
CA PRO A 144 -1.71 2.42 -2.66
C PRO A 144 -1.87 1.79 -1.27
N MET A 145 -2.89 0.95 -1.13
CA MET A 145 -3.20 0.18 0.08
C MET A 145 -3.47 -1.28 -0.32
N SER A 146 -2.41 -1.99 -0.71
CA SER A 146 -2.49 -3.32 -1.32
C SER A 146 -2.98 -4.43 -0.39
N ILE A 147 -2.83 -4.28 0.93
CA ILE A 147 -3.18 -5.32 1.91
C ILE A 147 -4.61 -5.85 1.77
N LEU A 148 -5.56 -5.00 1.36
CA LEU A 148 -6.96 -5.38 1.17
C LEU A 148 -7.21 -6.10 -0.15
N THR A 149 -6.29 -6.01 -1.11
CA THR A 149 -6.41 -6.65 -2.43
C THR A 149 -5.45 -7.82 -2.62
N GLN A 150 -4.52 -8.07 -1.69
CA GLN A 150 -3.56 -9.18 -1.75
C GLN A 150 -4.15 -10.51 -1.27
N HIS A 151 -5.15 -10.49 -0.38
CA HIS A 151 -5.80 -11.68 0.16
C HIS A 151 -7.22 -11.83 -0.39
N GLU A 152 -7.59 -13.02 -0.88
CA GLU A 152 -8.90 -13.26 -1.50
C GLU A 152 -10.07 -12.96 -0.56
N ASP A 153 -9.96 -13.38 0.70
CA ASP A 153 -11.00 -13.17 1.72
C ASP A 153 -11.14 -11.68 2.09
N LEU A 154 -10.03 -10.96 2.22
CA LEU A 154 -10.06 -9.51 2.49
C LEU A 154 -10.62 -8.73 1.31
N ARG A 155 -10.31 -9.16 0.08
CA ARG A 155 -10.85 -8.55 -1.14
C ARG A 155 -12.36 -8.79 -1.23
N ALA A 156 -12.81 -10.01 -0.95
CA ALA A 156 -14.23 -10.34 -0.91
C ALA A 156 -14.97 -9.50 0.14
N GLU A 157 -14.41 -9.37 1.36
CA GLU A 157 -14.98 -8.52 2.42
C GLU A 157 -15.05 -7.05 1.98
N LEU A 158 -13.99 -6.51 1.37
CA LEU A 158 -13.98 -5.16 0.81
C LEU A 158 -15.07 -4.98 -0.25
N GLN A 159 -15.16 -5.90 -1.21
CA GLN A 159 -16.12 -5.84 -2.30
C GLN A 159 -17.56 -5.88 -1.79
N GLN A 160 -17.87 -6.82 -0.90
CA GLN A 160 -19.19 -6.94 -0.30
C GLN A 160 -19.55 -5.69 0.51
N ARG A 161 -18.63 -5.21 1.35
CA ARG A 161 -18.88 -4.08 2.27
C ARG A 161 -19.16 -2.77 1.55
N PHE A 162 -18.56 -2.57 0.39
CA PHE A 162 -18.69 -1.34 -0.39
C PHE A 162 -19.46 -1.52 -1.70
N GLY A 163 -20.04 -2.70 -1.95
CA GLY A 163 -20.76 -2.99 -3.21
C GLY A 163 -19.89 -2.74 -4.43
N LEU A 164 -18.65 -3.26 -4.42
CA LEU A 164 -17.73 -3.19 -5.56
C LEU A 164 -17.96 -4.43 -6.44
N PRO A 165 -18.33 -4.27 -7.72
CA PRO A 165 -18.58 -5.41 -8.62
C PRO A 165 -17.29 -6.04 -9.13
N GLY A 166 -17.36 -7.32 -9.51
CA GLY A 166 -16.26 -8.08 -10.11
C GLY A 166 -15.05 -8.20 -9.17
N ARG A 167 -13.84 -8.07 -9.71
CA ARG A 167 -12.59 -8.19 -8.94
C ARG A 167 -11.88 -6.86 -8.75
N THR A 168 -11.80 -6.39 -7.51
CA THR A 168 -11.03 -5.19 -7.12
C THR A 168 -9.53 -5.48 -7.17
N PHE A 169 -8.79 -4.79 -8.03
CA PHE A 169 -7.34 -5.00 -8.18
C PHE A 169 -6.51 -3.88 -7.57
N PHE A 170 -7.10 -2.69 -7.34
CA PHE A 170 -6.38 -1.54 -6.82
C PHE A 170 -7.21 -0.77 -5.81
N VAL A 171 -6.59 -0.41 -4.69
CA VAL A 171 -7.14 0.49 -3.68
C VAL A 171 -6.07 1.49 -3.30
N ALA A 172 -6.44 2.78 -3.25
CA ALA A 172 -5.51 3.83 -2.87
C ALA A 172 -6.20 4.97 -2.15
N ARG A 173 -5.44 5.63 -1.28
CA ARG A 173 -5.75 6.98 -0.81
C ARG A 173 -5.53 7.95 -1.97
N LEU A 174 -6.44 8.91 -2.15
CA LEU A 174 -6.34 9.96 -3.15
C LEU A 174 -6.57 11.31 -2.47
N GLY A 175 -5.72 12.30 -2.78
CA GLY A 175 -5.86 13.66 -2.27
C GLY A 175 -4.69 14.54 -2.66
N TYR A 176 -4.68 15.77 -2.15
CA TYR A 176 -3.53 16.67 -2.31
C TYR A 176 -2.39 16.23 -1.38
N PRO A 177 -1.15 16.12 -1.87
CA PRO A 177 -0.02 15.79 -1.04
C PRO A 177 0.28 16.94 -0.06
N ALA A 178 0.57 16.62 1.20
CA ALA A 178 0.98 17.62 2.20
C ALA A 178 2.45 18.05 2.04
N ALA A 179 3.25 17.25 1.35
CA ALA A 179 4.66 17.51 1.04
C ALA A 179 5.04 16.75 -0.23
N GLU A 180 6.04 17.24 -0.95
CA GLU A 180 6.64 16.52 -2.07
C GLU A 180 7.41 15.29 -1.56
N ALA A 181 7.25 14.18 -2.26
CA ALA A 181 8.01 12.96 -2.01
C ALA A 181 9.22 12.90 -2.94
N ALA A 182 10.39 12.55 -2.40
CA ALA A 182 11.57 12.31 -3.23
C ALA A 182 11.34 11.12 -4.17
N ALA A 183 11.79 11.25 -5.42
CA ALA A 183 11.74 10.17 -6.39
C ALA A 183 12.48 8.93 -5.85
N THR A 184 11.90 7.76 -6.10
CA THR A 184 12.53 6.47 -5.77
C THR A 184 13.52 6.09 -6.87
N LEU A 185 14.62 5.43 -6.48
CA LEU A 185 15.61 4.95 -7.45
C LEU A 185 14.98 3.88 -8.36
N ARG A 186 15.48 3.80 -9.60
CA ARG A 186 15.05 2.84 -10.61
C ARG A 186 16.25 2.15 -11.22
N HIS A 187 16.08 0.88 -11.59
CA HIS A 187 17.03 0.18 -12.44
C HIS A 187 17.26 0.96 -13.75
N PRO A 188 18.49 0.93 -14.30
CA PRO A 188 18.73 1.51 -15.61
C PRO A 188 17.98 0.71 -16.67
N ALA A 189 17.58 1.38 -17.76
CA ALA A 189 16.82 0.74 -18.84
C ALA A 189 17.54 -0.48 -19.43
N SER A 190 18.88 -0.46 -19.45
CA SER A 190 19.72 -1.57 -19.91
C SER A 190 19.55 -2.87 -19.12
N THR A 191 19.02 -2.83 -17.89
CA THR A 191 18.77 -4.02 -17.07
C THR A 191 17.43 -4.69 -17.41
N LEU A 192 16.54 -4.01 -18.16
CA LEU A 192 15.19 -4.48 -18.49
C LEU A 192 15.05 -4.98 -19.94
N ALA A 193 16.12 -4.93 -20.74
CA ALA A 193 16.14 -5.55 -22.06
C ALA A 193 16.21 -7.08 -21.89
N LEU A 194 15.05 -7.72 -21.94
CA LEU A 194 14.89 -9.15 -22.19
C LEU A 194 14.94 -9.41 -23.69
#